data_AF-A0A6M3J2M6-F1
#
_entry.id   AF-A0A6M3J2M6-F1
#
_cell.length_a   1.000
_cell.length_b   1.000
_cell.length_c   1.000
_cell.angle_alpha   90.00
_cell.angle_beta   90.00
_cell.angle_gamma   90.00
#
_symmetry.space_group_name_H-M   'P 1'
#
loop_
_entity.id
_entity.type
_entity.pdbx_description
1 polymer ?
#
loop_
_entity_poly.entity_id
_entity_poly.type
_entity_poly.pdbx_seq_one_letter_code
_entity_poly.pdbx_strand_id
1 'polypeptide(L)'
;MLTNFERETIICLNESSDPAHIFAYSKTRQKHLEGKLGLKPTMTNGKGGSEYEIDKKRIKPPRVPKKLSADTKAKLVKRLSASRTKSNLRSKNNTTVVKSKDETPKTRKSSSK
;
A
#
# COMPACT_ATOMS: atom_id res chain seq x y z
N MET A 1 9.21 20.03 13.44
CA MET A 1 8.70 19.85 12.06
C MET A 1 9.90 19.51 11.20
N LEU A 2 9.88 18.42 10.43
CA LEU A 2 10.95 18.12 9.47
C LEU A 2 10.86 19.09 8.29
N THR A 3 11.99 19.70 7.94
CA THR A 3 12.14 20.55 6.76
C THR A 3 11.88 19.75 5.48
N ASN A 4 11.56 20.42 4.36
CA ASN A 4 11.33 19.72 3.09
C ASN A 4 12.53 18.87 2.68
N PHE A 5 13.74 19.36 2.93
CA PHE A 5 14.99 18.64 2.70
C PHE A 5 15.07 17.34 3.51
N GLU A 6 14.69 17.36 4.78
CA GLU A 6 14.66 16.15 5.62
C GLU A 6 13.53 15.17 5.25
N ARG A 7 12.60 15.57 4.37
CA ARG A 7 11.59 14.66 3.79
C ARG A 7 12.04 14.02 2.49
N GLU A 8 13.15 14.48 1.92
CA GLU A 8 13.65 13.95 0.66
C GLU A 8 14.11 12.49 0.82
N THR A 9 14.04 11.77 -0.30
CA THR A 9 14.57 10.42 -0.42
C THR A 9 15.51 10.45 -1.61
N ILE A 10 16.78 10.17 -1.35
CA ILE A 10 17.83 10.20 -2.36
C ILE A 10 17.99 8.78 -2.88
N ILE A 11 17.92 8.60 -4.20
CA ILE A 11 18.13 7.30 -4.85
C ILE A 11 19.34 7.46 -5.76
N CYS A 12 20.44 6.81 -5.40
CA CYS A 12 21.68 6.82 -6.16
C CYS A 12 21.71 5.62 -7.11
N LEU A 13 21.83 5.90 -8.41
CA LEU A 13 21.91 4.92 -9.49
C LEU A 13 23.28 5.08 -10.18
N ASN A 14 24.36 4.65 -9.53
CA ASN A 14 25.71 4.75 -10.09
C ASN A 14 25.89 3.75 -11.23
N GLU A 15 26.50 4.13 -12.35
CA GLU A 15 26.69 3.21 -13.49
C GLU A 15 27.60 2.01 -13.16
N SER A 16 28.61 2.22 -12.32
CA SER A 16 29.66 1.25 -11.98
C SER A 16 29.26 0.16 -10.98
N SER A 17 28.22 0.39 -10.17
CA SER A 17 27.85 -0.51 -9.06
C SER A 17 26.57 -1.25 -9.40
N ASP A 18 26.47 -2.56 -9.16
CA ASP A 18 25.24 -3.30 -9.45
C ASP A 18 24.02 -2.87 -8.61
N PRO A 19 24.12 -2.66 -7.28
CA PRO A 19 22.98 -2.21 -6.48
C PRO A 19 22.74 -0.70 -6.60
N ALA A 20 21.49 -0.30 -6.39
CA ALA A 20 21.09 1.07 -6.15
C ALA A 20 21.03 1.33 -4.64
N HIS A 21 21.48 2.52 -4.24
CA HIS A 21 21.44 2.96 -2.84
C HIS A 21 20.27 3.92 -2.64
N ILE A 22 19.46 3.67 -1.62
CA ILE A 22 18.34 4.52 -1.23
C ILE A 22 18.62 5.06 0.16
N PHE A 23 18.69 6.38 0.27
CA PHE A 23 18.80 7.05 1.55
C PHE A 23 17.51 7.77 1.89
N ALA A 24 16.93 7.46 3.06
CA ALA A 24 15.66 8.00 3.49
C ALA A 24 15.69 8.45 4.96
N TYR A 25 15.27 9.69 5.21
CA TYR A 25 14.99 10.21 6.56
C TYR A 25 13.53 10.03 6.97
N SER A 26 12.61 9.91 6.01
CA SER A 26 11.18 9.77 6.30
C SER A 26 10.86 8.38 6.84
N LYS A 27 10.37 8.31 8.09
CA LYS A 27 9.89 7.06 8.72
C LYS A 27 8.83 6.35 7.89
N THR A 28 7.97 7.07 7.18
CA THR A 28 6.95 6.48 6.31
C THR A 28 7.59 5.77 5.11
N ARG A 29 8.65 6.36 4.53
CA ARG A 29 9.43 5.72 3.47
C ARG A 29 10.19 4.52 4.00
N GLN A 30 10.88 4.65 5.12
CA GLN A 30 11.59 3.53 5.77
C GLN A 30 10.66 2.34 6.02
N LYS A 31 9.49 2.57 6.63
CA LYS A 31 8.46 1.52 6.81
C LYS A 31 7.98 0.89 5.50
N HIS A 32 7.91 1.65 4.42
CA HIS A 32 7.55 1.11 3.10
C HIS A 32 8.69 0.25 2.55
N LEU A 33 9.93 0.72 2.61
CA LEU A 33 11.12 -0.02 2.17
C LEU A 33 11.26 -1.34 2.94
N GLU A 34 11.10 -1.30 4.26
CA GLU A 34 11.22 -2.47 5.13
C GLU A 34 10.02 -3.41 5.02
N GLY A 35 8.80 -2.88 5.17
CA GLY A 35 7.60 -3.71 5.24
C GLY A 35 7.07 -4.17 3.89
N LYS A 36 7.08 -3.31 2.87
CA LYS A 36 6.51 -3.63 1.53
C LYS A 36 7.56 -4.21 0.59
N LEU A 37 8.79 -3.70 0.64
CA LEU A 37 9.86 -4.14 -0.26
C LEU A 37 10.81 -5.15 0.37
N GLY A 38 10.71 -5.39 1.69
CA GLY A 38 11.50 -6.38 2.42
C GLY A 38 12.97 -5.98 2.58
N LEU A 39 13.31 -4.70 2.40
CA LEU A 39 14.69 -4.23 2.45
C LEU A 39 15.14 -4.06 3.90
N LYS A 40 16.37 -4.47 4.20
CA LYS A 40 17.00 -4.20 5.49
C LYS A 40 17.85 -2.93 5.37
N PRO A 41 17.86 -2.08 6.40
CA PRO A 41 18.77 -0.94 6.42
C PRO A 41 20.21 -1.44 6.50
N THR A 42 21.05 -1.00 5.57
CA THR A 42 22.49 -1.28 5.53
C THR A 42 23.23 -0.41 6.54
N MET A 43 22.82 0.85 6.66
CA MET A 43 23.42 1.83 7.57
C MET A 43 22.34 2.73 8.17
N THR A 44 22.59 3.20 9.39
CA THR A 44 21.81 4.29 10.00
C THR A 44 22.76 5.43 10.38
N ASN A 45 22.35 6.67 10.16
CA ASN A 45 23.21 7.82 10.39
C ASN A 45 23.13 8.38 11.82
N GLY A 46 22.44 7.70 12.74
CA GLY A 46 22.19 8.15 14.12
C GLY A 46 21.25 9.36 14.27
N LYS A 47 20.86 10.01 13.18
CA LYS A 47 19.95 11.18 13.12
C LYS A 47 18.59 10.83 12.50
N GLY A 48 18.23 9.55 12.52
CA GLY A 48 16.96 9.03 12.00
C GLY A 48 16.94 8.76 10.49
N GLY A 49 18.05 8.93 9.78
CA GLY A 49 18.22 8.52 8.40
C GLY A 49 18.74 7.09 8.29
N SER A 50 18.21 6.35 7.33
CA SER A 50 18.60 4.97 7.04
C SER A 50 18.92 4.82 5.56
N GLU A 51 19.95 4.04 5.27
CA GLU A 51 20.36 3.65 3.92
C GLU A 51 19.93 2.21 3.64
N TYR A 52 19.49 1.95 2.42
CA TYR A 52 19.03 0.65 1.95
C TYR A 52 19.63 0.35 0.59
N GLU A 53 19.88 -0.93 0.33
CA GLU A 53 20.30 -1.40 -0.98
C GLU A 53 19.15 -2.12 -1.69
N ILE A 54 19.03 -1.90 -3.00
CA ILE A 54 18.06 -2.58 -3.85
C ILE A 54 18.66 -2.85 -5.22
N ASP A 55 18.32 -4.01 -5.82
CA ASP A 55 18.66 -4.28 -7.22
C ASP A 55 18.05 -3.20 -8.14
N LYS A 56 18.89 -2.56 -8.95
CA LYS A 56 18.50 -1.55 -9.94
C LYS A 56 17.36 -2.00 -10.85
N LYS A 57 17.26 -3.30 -11.16
CA LYS A 57 16.20 -3.86 -12.00
C LYS A 57 14.80 -3.63 -11.43
N ARG A 58 14.68 -3.41 -10.11
CA ARG A 58 13.40 -3.11 -9.44
C ARG A 58 12.99 -1.64 -9.57
N ILE A 59 13.93 -0.74 -9.83
CA ILE A 59 13.66 0.69 -9.99
C ILE A 59 13.35 0.95 -11.46
N LYS A 60 12.10 1.32 -11.75
CA LYS A 60 11.71 1.69 -13.11
C LYS A 60 12.26 3.08 -13.44
N PRO A 61 12.96 3.25 -14.57
CA PRO A 61 13.40 4.58 -14.99
C PRO A 61 12.19 5.49 -15.25
N PRO A 62 12.35 6.81 -15.11
CA PRO A 62 11.31 7.77 -15.48
C PRO A 62 10.84 7.52 -16.92
N ARG A 63 9.52 7.42 -17.11
CA ARG A 63 8.92 7.21 -18.43
C ARG A 63 8.08 8.43 -18.82
N VAL A 64 8.13 8.77 -20.10
CA VAL A 64 7.26 9.82 -20.66
C VAL A 64 5.79 9.44 -20.43
N PRO A 65 4.94 10.38 -19.99
CA PRO A 65 3.52 10.13 -19.84
C PRO A 65 2.90 9.64 -21.15
N LYS A 66 2.20 8.50 -21.11
CA LYS A 66 1.58 7.92 -22.30
C LYS A 66 0.29 8.69 -22.65
N LYS A 67 0.27 9.35 -23.80
CA LYS A 67 -0.96 9.94 -24.35
C LYS A 67 -1.82 8.82 -24.95
N LEU A 68 -3.03 8.65 -24.42
CA LEU A 68 -4.00 7.70 -24.96
C LEU A 68 -4.73 8.32 -26.17
N SER A 69 -4.96 7.51 -27.21
CA SER A 69 -5.81 7.91 -28.35
C SER A 69 -7.26 8.12 -27.90
N ALA A 70 -8.04 8.89 -28.68
CA ALA A 70 -9.44 9.18 -28.37
C ALA A 70 -10.26 7.88 -28.19
N ASP A 71 -10.08 6.91 -29.08
CA ASP A 71 -10.78 5.62 -29.02
C ASP A 71 -10.44 4.83 -27.76
N THR A 72 -9.17 4.84 -27.37
CA THR A 72 -8.71 4.14 -26.17
C THR A 72 -9.26 4.80 -24.91
N LYS A 73 -9.33 6.14 -24.88
CA LYS A 73 -9.97 6.88 -23.80
C LYS A 73 -11.46 6.56 -23.71
N ALA A 74 -12.18 6.56 -24.84
CA ALA A 74 -13.61 6.24 -24.87
C ALA A 74 -13.91 4.82 -24.36
N LYS A 75 -13.12 3.82 -24.79
CA LYS A 75 -13.22 2.44 -24.27
C LYS A 75 -12.97 2.37 -22.76
N LEU A 76 -11.97 3.11 -22.26
CA LEU A 76 -11.64 3.15 -20.83
C LEU A 76 -12.78 3.76 -20.00
N VAL A 77 -13.35 4.87 -20.47
CA VAL A 77 -14.51 5.53 -19.81
C VAL A 77 -15.71 4.58 -19.77
N LYS A 78 -16.05 3.91 -20.88
CA LYS A 78 -17.14 2.93 -20.92
C LYS A 78 -16.93 1.76 -19.97
N ARG A 79 -15.70 1.28 -19.83
CA ARG A 79 -15.37 0.20 -18.88
C ARG A 79 -15.51 0.67 -17.43
N LEU A 80 -15.02 1.87 -17.12
CA LEU A 80 -15.11 2.43 -15.79
C LEU A 80 -16.56 2.69 -15.37
N SER A 81 -17.41 3.22 -16.26
CA SER A 81 -18.83 3.42 -15.96
C SER A 81 -19.55 2.10 -15.71
N ALA A 82 -19.31 1.06 -16.53
CA ALA A 82 -19.88 -0.27 -16.34
C ALA A 82 -19.43 -0.95 -15.03
N SER A 83 -18.21 -0.67 -14.56
CA SER A 83 -17.73 -1.21 -13.28
C SER A 83 -18.37 -0.52 -12.07
N ARG A 84 -18.64 0.79 -12.15
CA ARG A 84 -19.27 1.58 -11.08
C ARG A 84 -20.74 1.21 -10.87
N THR A 85 -21.48 0.92 -11.94
CA THR A 85 -22.88 0.48 -11.83
C THR A 85 -22.99 -0.90 -11.17
N LYS A 86 -22.07 -1.81 -11.51
CA LYS A 86 -22.02 -3.16 -10.91
C LYS A 86 -21.65 -3.16 -9.42
N SER A 87 -20.73 -2.29 -8.98
CA SER A 87 -20.38 -2.18 -7.56
C SER A 87 -21.54 -1.63 -6.71
N ASN A 88 -22.31 -0.68 -7.25
CA ASN A 88 -23.47 -0.11 -6.56
C ASN A 88 -24.63 -1.10 -6.40
N LEU A 89 -24.77 -2.05 -7.34
CA LEU A 89 -25.75 -3.14 -7.22
C LEU A 89 -25.33 -4.17 -6.16
N ARG A 90 -24.03 -4.47 -6.04
CA ARG A 90 -23.52 -5.45 -5.07
C ARG A 90 -23.62 -4.98 -3.61
N SER A 91 -23.57 -3.66 -3.37
CA SER A 91 -23.72 -3.06 -2.04
C SER A 91 -25.15 -3.17 -1.47
N LYS A 92 -26.17 -3.36 -2.31
CA LYS A 92 -27.57 -3.37 -1.86
C LYS A 92 -28.06 -4.74 -1.40
N ASN A 93 -27.33 -5.80 -1.72
CA ASN A 93 -27.81 -7.18 -1.51
C ASN A 93 -27.33 -7.80 -0.18
N ASN A 94 -26.53 -7.08 0.62
CA ASN A 94 -25.97 -7.60 1.88
C ASN A 94 -26.72 -7.11 3.15
N THR A 95 -27.82 -6.35 3.01
CA THR A 95 -28.48 -5.70 4.16
C THR A 95 -29.70 -6.45 4.72
N THR A 96 -30.06 -7.61 4.18
CA THR A 96 -31.32 -8.31 4.56
C THR A 96 -31.16 -9.71 5.16
N VAL A 97 -30.08 -10.00 5.90
CA VAL A 97 -29.97 -11.26 6.67
C VAL A 97 -29.34 -11.06 8.06
N VAL A 98 -29.84 -10.15 8.91
CA VAL A 98 -29.63 -10.26 10.38
C VAL A 98 -30.79 -9.60 11.15
N LYS A 99 -31.90 -10.31 11.31
CA LYS A 99 -32.89 -10.23 12.42
C LYS A 99 -33.88 -11.37 12.14
N SER A 100 -34.17 -12.32 13.01
CA SER A 100 -34.35 -12.27 14.46
C SER A 100 -34.46 -13.70 15.01
N LYS A 101 -34.07 -13.92 16.28
CA LYS A 101 -34.97 -14.44 17.32
C LYS A 101 -34.30 -14.37 18.70
N ASP A 102 -34.99 -13.64 19.56
CA ASP A 102 -34.80 -13.50 21.00
C ASP A 102 -34.93 -14.82 21.76
N GLU A 103 -34.18 -14.97 22.86
CA GLU A 103 -34.69 -15.01 24.24
C GLU A 103 -33.71 -15.74 25.20
N THR A 104 -33.66 -15.23 26.43
CA THR A 104 -32.66 -15.40 27.49
C THR A 104 -32.93 -16.62 28.43
N PRO A 105 -32.41 -16.67 29.68
CA PRO A 105 -31.46 -17.66 30.19
C PRO A 105 -32.10 -18.75 31.08
N LYS A 106 -31.43 -19.91 31.27
CA LYS A 106 -31.81 -20.87 32.32
C LYS A 106 -30.64 -21.39 33.15
N THR A 107 -30.69 -21.03 34.42
CA THR A 107 -30.03 -21.60 35.60
C THR A 107 -30.42 -23.08 35.83
N ARG A 108 -29.47 -23.89 36.35
CA ARG A 108 -29.66 -25.08 37.22
C ARG A 108 -28.29 -25.45 37.82
N LYS A 109 -28.04 -25.19 39.11
CA LYS A 109 -28.14 -26.09 40.28
C LYS A 109 -27.33 -27.40 40.21
N SER A 110 -26.25 -27.43 41.00
CA SER A 110 -25.77 -28.50 41.91
C SER A 110 -26.06 -29.98 41.62
N SER A 111 -25.01 -30.82 41.67
CA SER A 111 -24.94 -31.97 42.61
C SER A 111 -23.54 -32.61 42.63
N SER A 112 -23.15 -33.01 43.84
CA SER A 112 -21.96 -33.77 44.24
C SER A 112 -21.76 -35.10 43.51
N LYS A 113 -20.49 -35.53 43.43
CA LYS A 113 -20.03 -36.75 44.11
C LYS A 113 -18.54 -36.66 44.39
#